data_AF-A0A927Y5W0-F1
#
_entry.id   AF-A0A927Y5W0-F1
#
_cell.length_a   1.000
_cell.length_b   1.000
_cell.length_c   1.000
_cell.angle_alpha   90.00
_cell.angle_beta   90.00
_cell.angle_gamma   90.00
#
_symmetry.space_group_name_H-M   'P 1'
#
loop_
_entity.id
_entity.type
_entity.pdbx_description
1 polymer ?
#
loop_
_entity_poly.entity_id
_entity_poly.type
_entity_poly.pdbx_seq_one_letter_code
_entity_poly.pdbx_strand_id
1 'polypeptide(L)' 'MSKYKETPCKFYIACGECTKGRDARHKTYCQHCDKYYPRAKVRHINKKKLYNEKQRGLNI' A
#
# COMPACT_ATOMS: atom_id res chain seq x y z
N MET A 1 1.14 2.01 -6.46
CA MET A 1 1.44 2.40 -5.08
C MET A 1 2.75 3.16 -5.08
N SER A 2 2.91 4.21 -4.26
CA SER A 2 4.25 4.74 -3.96
C SER A 2 5.13 3.58 -3.47
N LYS A 3 6.40 3.53 -3.86
CA LYS A 3 7.38 2.46 -3.55
C LYS A 3 7.38 2.01 -2.06
N TYR A 4 6.86 2.85 -1.17
CA TYR A 4 6.83 2.65 0.28
C TYR A 4 5.43 2.33 0.85
N LYS A 5 4.38 2.23 0.03
CA LYS A 5 3.01 1.91 0.46
C LYS A 5 2.74 0.42 0.23
N GLU A 6 2.59 -0.35 1.31
CA GLU A 6 2.34 -1.80 1.26
C GLU A 6 0.86 -2.17 1.12
N THR A 7 -0.05 -1.30 1.54
CA THR A 7 -1.39 -1.76 1.90
C THR A 7 -2.35 -1.68 0.73
N PRO A 8 -2.91 -2.83 0.30
CA PRO A 8 -3.98 -2.83 -0.67
C PRO A 8 -5.28 -2.26 -0.09
N CYS A 9 -6.23 -1.98 -0.97
CA CYS A 9 -7.58 -1.58 -0.58
C CYS A 9 -8.23 -2.65 0.32
N LYS A 10 -9.13 -2.26 1.23
CA LYS A 10 -9.86 -3.22 2.09
C LYS A 10 -10.69 -4.28 1.32
N PHE A 11 -10.99 -4.01 0.05
CA PHE A 11 -11.78 -4.85 -0.84
C PHE A 11 -10.94 -5.71 -1.80
N TYR A 12 -9.61 -5.59 -1.75
CA TYR A 12 -8.70 -6.40 -2.55
C TYR A 12 -8.58 -7.80 -1.95
N ILE A 13 -8.86 -8.84 -2.75
CA ILE A 13 -8.71 -10.25 -2.36
C ILE A 13 -7.42 -10.79 -2.99
N ALA A 14 -7.37 -10.81 -4.33
CA ALA A 14 -6.26 -11.31 -5.13
C ALA A 14 -6.14 -10.51 -6.45
N CYS A 15 -5.14 -10.82 -7.28
CA CYS A 15 -5.01 -10.18 -8.59
C CYS A 15 -6.22 -10.54 -9.47
N GLY A 16 -6.94 -9.53 -9.95
CA GLY A 16 -8.19 -9.70 -10.70
C GLY A 16 -9.43 -9.89 -9.80
N GLU A 17 -9.27 -10.09 -8.50
CA GLU A 17 -10.38 -10.34 -7.57
C GLU A 17 -10.60 -9.22 -6.56
N CYS A 18 -11.76 -8.57 -6.67
CA CYS A 18 -12.26 -7.56 -5.74
C CYS A 18 -13.64 -7.97 -5.24
N THR A 19 -13.94 -7.75 -3.95
CA THR A 19 -15.27 -8.02 -3.39
C THR A 19 -16.39 -7.19 -4.04
N LYS A 20 -16.05 -6.13 -4.79
CA LYS A 20 -16.99 -5.28 -5.53
C LYS A 20 -17.20 -5.71 -6.99
N GLY A 21 -16.60 -6.83 -7.43
CA GLY A 21 -16.68 -7.28 -8.81
C GLY A 21 -15.92 -6.40 -9.80
N ARG A 22 -14.76 -5.85 -9.40
CA ARG A 22 -13.92 -4.96 -10.23
C ARG A 22 -12.53 -5.55 -10.44
N ASP A 23 -11.85 -5.17 -11.53
CA ASP A 23 -10.46 -5.58 -11.78
C ASP A 23 -9.53 -5.07 -10.66
N ALA A 24 -8.98 -6.01 -9.90
CA ALA A 24 -8.12 -5.73 -8.75
C ALA A 24 -6.65 -5.80 -9.15
N ARG A 25 -6.02 -4.63 -9.32
CA ARG A 25 -4.58 -4.54 -9.59
C ARG A 25 -3.81 -3.99 -8.41
N HIS A 26 -2.73 -4.66 -8.02
CA HIS A 26 -1.82 -4.22 -6.95
C HIS A 26 -0.78 -3.18 -7.41
N LYS A 27 -0.96 -2.60 -8.60
CA LYS A 27 0.01 -1.67 -9.22
C LYS A 27 -0.28 -0.21 -8.90
N THR A 28 -1.55 0.19 -8.79
CA THR A 28 -1.98 1.57 -8.58
C THR A 28 -3.03 1.62 -7.46
N TYR A 29 -3.39 2.82 -6.98
CA TYR A 29 -4.57 2.92 -6.12
C TYR A 29 -5.78 2.37 -6.88
N CYS A 30 -6.76 1.80 -6.18
CA CYS A 30 -8.02 1.40 -6.82
C CYS A 30 -8.65 2.64 -7.48
N GLN A 31 -8.40 2.83 -8.78
CA GLN A 31 -8.77 4.04 -9.53
C GLN A 31 -10.29 4.18 -9.67
N HIS A 32 -11.03 3.09 -9.46
CA HIS A 32 -12.48 3.07 -9.62
C HIS A 32 -13.24 3.37 -8.32
N CYS A 33 -12.56 3.47 -7.18
CA CYS A 33 -13.23 3.81 -5.92
C CYS A 33 -12.96 5.29 -5.59
N ASP A 34 -13.97 6.14 -5.71
CA ASP A 34 -13.95 7.53 -5.20
C ASP A 34 -13.69 7.61 -3.69
N LYS A 35 -13.73 6.47 -3.00
CA LYS A 35 -13.42 6.28 -1.58
C LYS A 35 -12.33 5.21 -1.44
N TYR A 36 -11.06 5.59 -1.57
CA TYR A 36 -9.96 4.73 -1.10
C TYR A 36 -10.11 4.56 0.42
N TYR A 37 -10.52 3.37 0.83
CA TYR A 37 -10.50 2.98 2.25
C TYR A 37 -9.36 1.98 2.43
N PRO A 38 -8.24 2.38 3.07
CA PRO A 38 -7.21 1.43 3.44
C PRO A 38 -7.83 0.34 4.34
N ARG A 39 -7.32 -0.89 4.26
CA ARG A 39 -7.71 -1.97 5.18
C ARG A 39 -7.42 -1.48 6.61
N ALA A 40 -8.48 -1.18 7.36
CA ALA A 40 -8.39 -0.33 8.54
C ALA A 40 -7.55 -0.99 9.65
N LYS A 41 -6.72 -0.18 10.31
CA LYS A 41 -5.88 -0.48 11.48
C LYS A 41 -4.65 -1.37 11.26
N VAL A 42 -3.81 -1.04 10.28
CA VAL A 42 -2.44 -1.57 10.26
C VAL A 42 -1.50 -0.46 10.72
N ARG A 43 -0.83 -0.64 11.87
CA ARG A 43 0.29 0.23 12.27
C ARG A 43 1.43 -0.07 11.31
N HIS A 44 1.65 0.81 10.34
CA HIS A 44 2.78 0.68 9.43
C HIS A 44 4.01 1.35 10.01
N ILE A 45 5.13 0.64 9.96
CA ILE A 45 6.45 1.25 10.16
C ILE A 45 6.67 2.19 8.97
N ASN A 46 7.10 3.42 9.25
CA ASN A 46 7.44 4.37 8.19
C ASN A 46 8.71 3.91 7.47
N LYS A 47 8.53 3.16 6.37
CA LYS A 47 9.63 2.59 5.58
C LYS A 47 10.60 3.64 5.05
N LYS A 48 10.11 4.84 4.73
CA LYS A 48 10.97 5.96 4.31
C LYS A 48 11.88 6.41 5.46
N LYS A 49 11.33 6.53 6.67
CA LYS A 49 12.10 6.86 7.88
C LYS A 49 13.16 5.79 8.15
N LEU A 50 12.77 4.51 8.16
CA LEU A 50 13.70 3.38 8.36
C LEU A 50 14.81 3.35 7.30
N TYR A 51 14.46 3.56 6.03
CA TYR A 51 15.45 3.65 4.95
C TYR A 51 16.44 4.80 5.21
N ASN A 52 15.94 6.00 5.50
CA ASN A 52 16.79 7.18 5.76
C ASN A 52 17.70 6.97 6.99
N GLU A 53 17.20 6.35 8.05
CA GLU A 53 17.99 6.00 9.24
C GLU A 53 19.10 5.00 8.90
N LYS A 54 18.78 3.96 8.12
CA LYS A 54 19.78 3.00 7.63
C LYS A 54 20.84 3.67 6.76
N GLN A 55 20.46 4.58 5.87
CA GLN A 55 21.42 5.30 5.03
C GLN A 55 22.33 6.24 5.84
N ARG A 56 21.79 6.88 6.90
CA ARG A 56 22.61 7.71 7.81
C ARG A 56 23.61 6.87 8.61
N GLY A 57 23.21 5.71 9.09
CA GLY A 57 24.08 4.81 9.87
C GLY A 57 25.15 4.07 9.04
N LEU A 58 24.98 3.97 7.73
CA LEU A 58 25.96 3.39 6.80
C LEU A 58 27.04 4.39 6.34
N ASN A 59 26.86 5.69 6.62
CA ASN A 59 27.78 6.75 6.23
C ASN A 59 28.76 7.15 7.36
N ILE A 60 29.00 6.24 8.31
CA ILE A 60 29.99 6.38 9.41
C ILE A 60 31.09 5.36 9.19
#